data_AF-A0A960NP58-F1
#
_entry.id   AF-A0A960NP58-F1
#
_cell.length_a   1.000
_cell.length_b   1.000
_cell.length_c   1.000
_cell.angle_alpha   90.00
_cell.angle_beta   90.00
_cell.angle_gamma   90.00
#
_symmetry.space_group_name_H-M   'P 1'
#
loop_
_entity.id
_entity.type
_entity.pdbx_description
1 polymer ?
#
loop_
_entity_poly.entity_id
_entity_poly.type
_entity_poly.pdbx_seq_one_letter_code
_entity_poly.pdbx_strand_id
1 'polypeptide(L)'
;MKRTSNRWLGALQGYKRRLGYCWHRFKMQHTHWIVTSESAGGGFVAYGSWRAVTHFSRNFLGAPDDLRIKRRWHGQVPAETIRQQARRFGLVTMASTQLPKALRGTAVMWPSLVRLEAKIAKTAEARWQMLGGLAKADLRRIKREQYTMAVLPAVPAFEEFYGRFYLPSMRKRHGEDAYLHGFNAEFNKLGPSDVILEVRAPNACVGKVVICEEGDGVRMSRLGWLDGRDDIYQKSVLGALYWFSM
;
A
#
# COMPACT_ATOMS: atom_id res chain seq x y z
N MET A 1 -16.42 23.25 34.24
CA MET A 1 -15.54 23.67 33.11
C MET A 1 -15.87 22.90 31.83
N LYS A 2 -16.74 23.41 30.94
CA LYS A 2 -17.08 22.80 29.62
C LYS A 2 -17.41 23.88 28.56
N ARG A 3 -16.56 24.90 28.36
CA ARG A 3 -16.82 26.00 27.39
C ARG A 3 -15.70 26.28 26.37
N THR A 4 -14.68 25.43 26.26
CA THR A 4 -13.54 25.67 25.34
C THR A 4 -13.64 24.95 23.97
N SER A 5 -14.64 24.10 23.71
CA SER A 5 -14.65 23.29 22.47
C SER A 5 -15.12 24.03 21.21
N ASN A 6 -15.98 25.05 21.32
CA ASN A 6 -16.61 25.66 20.13
C ASN A 6 -15.71 26.66 19.40
N ARG A 7 -14.75 27.29 20.08
CA ARG A 7 -13.88 28.30 19.45
C ARG A 7 -12.90 27.70 18.45
N TRP A 8 -12.49 26.45 18.67
CA TRP A 8 -11.59 25.71 17.77
C TRP A 8 -12.26 25.24 16.49
N LEU A 9 -13.55 24.88 16.53
CA LEU A 9 -14.27 24.38 15.35
C LEU A 9 -14.43 25.45 14.27
N GLY A 10 -14.69 26.70 14.65
CA GLY A 10 -14.77 27.84 13.72
C GLY A 10 -13.43 28.14 13.05
N ALA A 11 -12.34 28.14 13.82
CA ALA A 11 -10.98 28.32 13.27
C ALA A 11 -10.62 27.21 12.27
N LEU A 12 -10.94 25.95 12.58
CA LEU A 12 -10.66 24.80 11.72
C LEU A 12 -11.41 24.86 10.37
N GLN A 13 -12.63 25.40 10.32
CA GLN A 13 -13.35 25.60 9.06
C GLN A 13 -12.67 26.65 8.17
N GLY A 14 -12.16 27.73 8.76
CA GLY A 14 -11.35 28.74 8.05
C GLY A 14 -10.07 28.15 7.47
N TYR A 15 -9.34 27.35 8.26
CA TYR A 15 -8.15 26.65 7.79
C TYR A 15 -8.45 25.65 6.67
N LYS A 16 -9.55 24.89 6.74
CA LYS A 16 -9.96 23.95 5.69
C LYS A 16 -10.14 24.65 4.34
N ARG A 17 -10.78 25.82 4.31
CA ARG A 17 -10.96 26.61 3.08
C ARG A 17 -9.64 27.13 2.53
N ARG A 18 -8.74 27.61 3.40
CA ARG A 18 -7.43 28.14 2.99
C ARG A 18 -6.44 27.07 2.54
N LEU A 19 -6.46 25.89 3.17
CA LEU A 19 -5.47 24.85 2.93
C LEU A 19 -5.82 23.91 1.78
N GLY A 20 -7.10 23.82 1.36
CA GLY A 20 -7.50 22.95 0.25
C GLY A 20 -6.99 21.50 0.42
N TYR A 21 -6.23 20.99 -0.55
CA TYR A 21 -5.58 19.67 -0.49
C TYR A 21 -4.64 19.51 0.73
N CYS A 22 -3.96 20.58 1.14
CA CYS A 22 -3.08 20.58 2.31
C CYS A 22 -3.84 20.35 3.63
N TRP A 23 -5.16 20.52 3.66
CA TRP A 23 -5.98 20.18 4.83
C TRP A 23 -5.88 18.71 5.21
N HIS A 24 -5.80 17.81 4.23
CA HIS A 24 -5.65 16.38 4.50
C HIS A 24 -4.28 16.08 5.15
N ARG A 25 -3.20 16.65 4.61
CA ARG A 25 -1.86 16.55 5.19
C ARG A 25 -1.80 17.17 6.59
N PHE A 26 -2.41 18.34 6.78
CA PHE A 26 -2.49 19.00 8.08
C PHE A 26 -3.17 18.11 9.11
N LYS A 27 -4.34 17.54 8.79
CA LYS A 27 -5.03 16.58 9.67
C LYS A 27 -4.13 15.39 10.00
N MET A 28 -3.53 14.75 9.00
CA MET A 28 -2.60 13.65 9.21
C MET A 28 -1.37 14.04 10.06
N GLN A 29 -1.03 15.32 10.17
CA GLN A 29 0.08 15.75 11.00
C GLN A 29 -0.31 16.14 12.42
N HIS A 30 -1.60 16.38 12.68
CA HIS A 30 -2.10 16.97 13.94
C HIS A 30 -3.22 16.16 14.58
N THR A 31 -3.46 14.93 14.12
CA THR A 31 -4.40 14.01 14.74
C THR A 31 -3.71 12.72 15.16
N HIS A 32 -4.07 12.22 16.34
CA HIS A 32 -3.73 10.87 16.76
C HIS A 32 -4.99 10.13 17.24
N TRP A 33 -4.89 8.81 17.24
CA TRP A 33 -5.92 7.90 17.70
C TRP A 33 -5.38 7.13 18.89
N ILE A 34 -6.19 7.02 19.93
CA ILE A 34 -5.98 6.12 21.04
C ILE A 34 -6.94 4.95 20.81
N VAL A 35 -6.38 3.75 20.69
CA VAL A 35 -7.12 2.52 20.45
C VAL A 35 -6.91 1.63 21.67
N THR A 36 -7.98 1.14 22.26
CA THR A 36 -7.93 0.27 23.44
C THR A 36 -8.89 -0.90 23.25
N SER A 37 -8.54 -2.06 23.79
CA SER A 37 -9.40 -3.24 23.88
C SER A 37 -9.35 -3.75 25.32
N GLU A 38 -10.52 -4.06 25.88
CA GLU A 38 -10.66 -4.60 27.22
C GLU A 38 -10.22 -6.07 27.23
N SER A 39 -10.65 -6.84 26.22
CA SER A 39 -10.28 -8.23 26.00
C SER A 39 -8.78 -8.44 25.76
N ALA A 40 -8.11 -7.54 25.03
CA ALA A 40 -6.66 -7.61 24.81
C ALA A 40 -5.83 -7.05 25.99
N GLY A 41 -6.49 -6.51 27.04
CA GLY A 41 -5.81 -5.96 28.21
C GLY A 41 -4.89 -4.76 27.94
N GLY A 42 -5.09 -4.03 26.84
CA GLY A 42 -4.12 -3.04 26.36
C GLY A 42 -4.62 -2.11 25.26
N GLY A 43 -3.67 -1.40 24.61
CA GLY A 43 -4.00 -0.47 23.55
C GLY A 43 -2.80 0.02 22.76
N PHE A 44 -3.00 1.00 21.89
CA PHE A 44 -1.91 1.69 21.23
C PHE A 44 -2.31 3.12 20.88
N VAL A 45 -1.30 3.94 20.61
CA VAL A 45 -1.49 5.28 20.06
C VAL A 45 -0.93 5.33 18.66
N ALA A 46 -1.77 5.77 17.70
CA ALA A 46 -1.36 5.98 16.32
C ALA A 46 -1.38 7.48 16.00
N TYR A 47 -0.22 8.04 15.65
CA TYR A 47 -0.12 9.40 15.16
C TYR A 47 -0.25 9.44 13.64
N GLY A 48 -1.18 10.26 13.18
CA GLY A 48 -1.31 10.71 11.80
C GLY A 48 -2.06 9.82 10.81
N SER A 49 -1.83 8.51 10.80
CA SER A 49 -2.45 7.62 9.80
C SER A 49 -3.54 6.73 10.39
N TRP A 50 -4.76 6.82 9.84
CA TRP A 50 -5.83 5.85 10.11
C TRP A 50 -5.43 4.42 9.72
N ARG A 51 -4.51 4.24 8.76
CA ARG A 51 -4.03 2.90 8.41
C ARG A 51 -3.22 2.25 9.50
N ALA A 52 -2.48 3.04 10.28
CA ALA A 52 -1.80 2.52 11.46
C ALA A 52 -2.85 2.01 12.47
N VAL A 53 -4.00 2.69 12.60
CA VAL A 53 -5.13 2.19 13.39
C VAL A 53 -5.59 0.82 12.88
N THR A 54 -5.98 0.68 11.61
CA THR A 54 -6.45 -0.60 11.07
C THR A 54 -5.39 -1.71 11.20
N HIS A 55 -4.14 -1.42 10.83
CA HIS A 55 -3.05 -2.40 10.84
C HIS A 55 -2.74 -2.89 12.26
N PHE A 56 -2.55 -1.99 13.22
CA PHE A 56 -2.16 -2.38 14.57
C PHE A 56 -3.36 -2.87 15.39
N SER A 57 -4.59 -2.47 15.10
CA SER A 57 -5.78 -3.13 15.68
C SER A 57 -5.80 -4.63 15.35
N ARG A 58 -5.46 -5.01 14.12
CA ARG A 58 -5.39 -6.42 13.71
C ARG A 58 -4.16 -7.12 14.27
N ASN A 59 -2.96 -6.58 14.02
CA ASN A 59 -1.71 -7.29 14.28
C ASN A 59 -1.18 -7.15 15.72
N PHE A 60 -1.53 -6.08 16.43
CA PHE A 60 -1.08 -5.85 17.80
C PHE A 60 -2.14 -6.26 18.83
N LEU A 61 -3.42 -5.97 18.57
CA LEU A 61 -4.53 -6.33 19.48
C LEU A 61 -5.26 -7.62 19.11
N GLY A 62 -4.98 -8.23 17.95
CA GLY A 62 -5.62 -9.49 17.52
C GLY A 62 -7.02 -9.33 16.91
N ALA A 63 -7.38 -8.13 16.41
CA ALA A 63 -8.71 -7.81 15.86
C ALA A 63 -9.89 -8.12 16.81
N PRO A 64 -9.88 -7.58 18.04
CA PRO A 64 -10.94 -7.87 19.00
C PRO A 64 -12.23 -7.12 18.66
N ASP A 65 -13.38 -7.69 19.03
CA ASP A 65 -14.71 -7.09 18.74
C ASP A 65 -15.01 -5.83 19.60
N ASP A 66 -14.23 -5.59 20.66
CA ASP A 66 -14.48 -4.57 21.68
C ASP A 66 -13.62 -3.30 21.52
N LEU A 67 -13.14 -3.01 20.31
CA LEU A 67 -12.25 -1.87 20.05
C LEU A 67 -12.93 -0.53 20.38
N ARG A 68 -12.33 0.23 21.31
CA ARG A 68 -12.68 1.63 21.58
C ARG A 68 -11.67 2.57 20.93
N ILE A 69 -12.13 3.40 20.00
CA ILE A 69 -11.29 4.31 19.23
C ILE A 69 -11.60 5.77 19.60
N LYS A 70 -10.60 6.51 20.09
CA LYS A 70 -10.71 7.93 20.42
C LYS A 70 -9.77 8.75 19.57
N ARG A 71 -10.31 9.67 18.77
CA ARG A 71 -9.53 10.64 17.99
C ARG A 71 -9.24 11.89 18.81
N ARG A 72 -7.99 12.37 18.76
CA ARG A 72 -7.52 13.60 19.43
C ARG A 72 -6.72 14.47 18.47
N TRP A 73 -6.68 15.77 18.76
CA TRP A 73 -5.79 16.72 18.09
C TRP A 73 -4.53 16.94 18.92
N HIS A 74 -3.43 17.25 18.26
CA HIS A 74 -2.16 17.58 18.92
C HIS A 74 -1.37 18.61 18.10
N GLY A 75 -0.49 19.33 18.78
CA GLY A 75 0.58 20.11 18.15
C GLY A 75 1.86 19.28 18.02
N GLN A 76 3.01 19.89 18.25
CA GLN A 76 4.23 19.12 18.49
C GLN A 76 4.09 18.28 19.76
N VAL A 77 4.48 17.01 19.69
CA VAL A 77 4.35 16.07 20.80
C VAL A 77 5.74 15.86 21.41
N PRO A 78 5.95 16.22 22.69
CA PRO A 78 7.22 15.99 23.36
C PRO A 78 7.57 14.51 23.46
N ALA A 79 8.87 14.20 23.46
CA ALA A 79 9.36 12.83 23.63
C ALA A 79 8.82 12.16 24.90
N GLU A 80 8.69 12.91 26.00
CA GLU A 80 8.18 12.37 27.25
C GLU A 80 6.71 11.97 27.18
N THR A 81 5.88 12.73 26.45
CA THR A 81 4.48 12.35 26.21
C THR A 81 4.38 11.03 25.47
N ILE A 82 5.24 10.80 24.47
CA ILE A 82 5.29 9.54 23.72
C ILE A 82 5.73 8.38 24.63
N ARG A 83 6.76 8.59 25.47
CA ARG A 83 7.19 7.57 26.44
C ARG A 83 6.08 7.21 27.42
N GLN A 84 5.37 8.21 27.95
CA GLN A 84 4.25 7.98 28.87
C GLN A 84 3.14 7.19 28.17
N GLN A 85 2.81 7.51 26.93
CA GLN A 85 1.83 6.77 26.14
C GLN A 85 2.29 5.35 25.85
N ALA A 86 3.55 5.13 25.47
CA ALA A 86 4.11 3.81 25.24
C ALA A 86 4.05 2.94 26.51
N ARG A 87 4.40 3.49 27.68
CA ARG A 87 4.24 2.79 28.97
C ARG A 87 2.79 2.44 29.29
N ARG A 88 1.86 3.36 28.98
CA ARG A 88 0.45 3.19 29.32
C ARG A 88 -0.28 2.22 28.39
N PHE A 89 0.01 2.27 27.10
CA PHE A 89 -0.75 1.54 26.10
C PHE A 89 0.01 0.33 25.57
N GLY A 90 1.35 0.37 25.55
CA GLY A 90 2.23 -0.69 25.05
C GLY A 90 2.89 -0.32 23.73
N LEU A 91 2.17 0.36 22.84
CA LEU A 91 2.69 0.75 21.52
C LEU A 91 2.33 2.20 21.16
N VAL A 92 3.30 2.91 20.58
CA VAL A 92 3.07 4.20 19.90
C VAL A 92 3.65 4.12 18.49
N THR A 93 2.85 4.51 17.50
CA THR A 93 3.22 4.51 16.08
C THR A 93 3.13 5.92 15.52
N MET A 94 4.08 6.30 14.67
CA MET A 94 4.11 7.62 14.03
C MET A 94 4.95 7.59 12.75
N ALA A 95 4.75 8.59 11.90
CA ALA A 95 5.65 8.81 10.78
C ALA A 95 7.06 9.18 11.29
N SER A 96 8.11 8.67 10.65
CA SER A 96 9.51 8.95 11.02
C SER A 96 9.83 10.45 11.00
N THR A 97 9.18 11.21 10.12
CA THR A 97 9.31 12.67 10.03
C THR A 97 8.74 13.40 11.25
N GLN A 98 7.89 12.76 12.04
CA GLN A 98 7.32 13.29 13.28
C GLN A 98 8.02 12.78 14.55
N LEU A 99 8.95 11.82 14.42
CA LEU A 99 9.65 11.24 15.55
C LEU A 99 10.58 12.26 16.21
N PRO A 100 10.38 12.61 17.49
CA PRO A 100 11.29 13.50 18.19
C PRO A 100 12.73 12.98 18.17
N LYS A 101 13.70 13.89 17.99
CA LYS A 101 15.13 13.54 17.91
C LYS A 101 15.58 12.67 19.10
N ALA A 102 15.09 12.97 20.30
CA ALA A 102 15.40 12.23 21.53
C ALA A 102 14.90 10.78 21.58
N LEU A 103 14.08 10.34 20.61
CA LEU A 103 13.56 8.98 20.52
C LEU A 103 14.12 8.19 19.33
N ARG A 104 14.97 8.80 18.49
CA ARG A 104 15.49 8.15 17.28
C ARG A 104 16.30 6.88 17.56
N GLY A 105 17.03 6.84 18.69
CA GLY A 105 17.81 5.66 19.10
C GLY A 105 17.00 4.57 19.81
N THR A 106 15.74 4.83 20.15
CA THR A 106 14.87 3.89 20.88
C THR A 106 13.67 3.44 20.07
N ALA A 107 13.46 4.01 18.88
CA ALA A 107 12.35 3.67 18.02
C ALA A 107 12.72 2.53 17.08
N VAL A 108 11.79 1.60 16.87
CA VAL A 108 11.90 0.59 15.83
C VAL A 108 11.27 1.13 14.55
N MET A 109 12.03 1.08 13.45
CA MET A 109 11.53 1.47 12.15
C MET A 109 10.70 0.34 11.55
N TRP A 110 9.41 0.60 11.36
CA TRP A 110 8.53 -0.29 10.61
C TRP A 110 8.44 0.18 9.16
N PRO A 111 9.00 -0.55 8.18
CA PRO A 111 8.93 -0.14 6.79
C PRO A 111 7.48 -0.27 6.29
N SER A 112 6.96 0.81 5.69
CA SER A 112 5.62 0.77 5.08
C SER A 112 5.57 -0.13 3.84
N LEU A 113 6.73 -0.43 3.24
CA LEU A 113 6.91 -1.29 2.09
C LEU A 113 8.24 -2.03 2.24
N VAL A 114 8.24 -3.33 1.99
CA VAL A 114 9.47 -4.12 1.83
C VAL A 114 9.70 -4.28 0.33
N ARG A 115 10.85 -3.81 -0.16
CA ARG A 115 11.23 -4.00 -1.56
C ARG A 115 11.68 -5.45 -1.74
N LEU A 116 11.07 -6.12 -2.71
CA LEU A 116 11.51 -7.44 -3.16
C LEU A 116 12.33 -7.24 -4.43
N GLU A 117 13.56 -7.73 -4.40
CA GLU A 117 14.48 -7.65 -5.53
C GLU A 117 14.78 -9.07 -6.01
N ALA A 118 14.57 -9.31 -7.30
CA ALA A 118 14.90 -10.58 -7.94
C ALA A 118 16.05 -10.35 -8.91
N LYS A 119 17.14 -11.11 -8.74
CA LYS A 119 18.24 -11.12 -9.69
C LYS A 119 17.80 -11.87 -10.95
N ILE A 120 17.85 -11.19 -12.09
CA ILE A 120 17.58 -11.82 -13.38
C ILE A 120 18.87 -12.50 -13.85
N ALA A 121 18.76 -13.79 -14.18
CA ALA A 121 19.91 -14.53 -14.70
C ALA A 121 20.26 -14.04 -16.12
N LYS A 122 21.56 -13.99 -16.43
CA LYS A 122 22.04 -13.53 -17.75
C LYS A 122 21.73 -14.48 -18.89
N THR A 123 21.43 -15.75 -18.59
CA THR A 123 21.13 -16.78 -19.58
C THR A 123 19.88 -17.57 -19.18
N ALA A 124 19.22 -18.17 -20.17
CA ALA A 124 18.02 -18.98 -19.95
C ALA A 124 18.34 -20.25 -19.14
N GLU A 125 19.50 -20.86 -19.36
CA GLU A 125 19.97 -22.05 -18.66
C GLU A 125 20.20 -21.75 -17.17
N ALA A 126 20.91 -20.66 -16.86
CA ALA A 126 21.12 -20.22 -15.49
C ALA A 126 19.80 -19.88 -14.80
N ARG A 127 18.88 -19.21 -15.52
CA ARG A 127 17.53 -18.93 -15.02
C ARG A 127 16.83 -20.23 -14.62
N TRP A 128 16.81 -21.23 -15.50
CA TRP A 128 16.13 -22.51 -15.24
C TRP A 128 16.69 -23.28 -14.05
N GLN A 129 18.02 -23.25 -13.86
CA GLN A 129 18.69 -23.87 -12.73
C GLN A 129 18.35 -23.19 -11.40
N MET A 130 18.15 -21.87 -11.41
CA MET A 130 17.74 -21.10 -10.22
C MET A 130 16.28 -21.35 -9.81
N LEU A 131 15.45 -21.94 -10.67
CA LEU A 131 14.03 -22.13 -10.38
C LEU A 131 13.78 -23.30 -9.41
N GLY A 132 13.18 -22.98 -8.27
CA GLY A 132 12.60 -23.96 -7.36
C GLY A 132 11.38 -24.69 -7.93
N GLY A 133 10.91 -25.73 -7.23
CA GLY A 133 9.78 -26.56 -7.67
C GLY A 133 8.48 -25.77 -7.91
N LEU A 134 8.19 -24.77 -7.06
CA LEU A 134 7.01 -23.90 -7.20
C LEU A 134 7.06 -23.06 -8.48
N ALA A 135 8.21 -22.44 -8.77
CA ALA A 135 8.42 -21.67 -9.99
C ALA A 135 8.20 -22.51 -11.26
N LYS A 136 8.76 -23.73 -11.29
CA LYS A 136 8.55 -24.67 -12.40
C LYS A 136 7.09 -25.13 -12.52
N ALA A 137 6.34 -25.20 -11.41
CA ALA A 137 4.92 -25.50 -11.43
C ALA A 137 4.08 -24.33 -11.99
N ASP A 138 4.43 -23.08 -11.67
CA ASP A 138 3.79 -21.89 -12.26
C ASP A 138 4.01 -21.84 -13.78
N LEU A 139 5.24 -22.04 -14.25
CA LEU A 139 5.55 -22.05 -15.69
C LEU A 139 4.78 -23.13 -16.46
N ARG A 140 4.62 -24.32 -15.87
CA ARG A 140 3.77 -25.37 -16.45
C ARG A 140 2.31 -24.96 -16.54
N ARG A 141 1.77 -24.28 -15.53
CA ARG A 141 0.40 -23.74 -15.56
C ARG A 141 0.24 -22.67 -16.64
N ILE A 142 1.17 -21.72 -16.72
CA ILE A 142 1.18 -20.65 -17.74
C ILE A 142 1.17 -21.23 -19.15
N LYS A 143 2.02 -22.25 -19.40
CA LYS A 143 2.07 -22.94 -20.69
C LYS A 143 0.74 -23.65 -21.01
N ARG A 144 0.12 -24.31 -20.03
CA ARG A 144 -1.15 -25.02 -20.20
C ARG A 144 -2.31 -24.07 -20.51
N GLU A 145 -2.34 -22.89 -19.91
CA GLU A 145 -3.35 -21.85 -20.21
C GLU A 145 -3.06 -21.09 -21.51
N GLN A 146 -1.98 -21.45 -22.23
CA GLN A 146 -1.57 -20.86 -23.50
C GLN A 146 -1.41 -19.33 -23.41
N TYR A 147 -0.91 -18.83 -22.27
CA TYR A 147 -0.68 -17.41 -22.12
C TYR A 147 0.45 -16.92 -23.04
N THR A 148 0.22 -15.78 -23.68
CA THR A 148 1.21 -15.02 -24.45
C THR A 148 1.35 -13.62 -23.85
N MET A 149 2.35 -12.86 -24.33
CA MET A 149 2.58 -11.49 -23.88
C MET A 149 2.71 -10.50 -25.03
N ALA A 150 2.36 -9.24 -24.75
CA ALA A 150 2.63 -8.10 -25.61
C ALA A 150 3.13 -6.94 -24.75
N VAL A 151 3.96 -6.06 -25.33
CA VAL A 151 4.48 -4.87 -24.65
C VAL A 151 3.94 -3.64 -25.36
N LEU A 152 3.34 -2.73 -24.60
CA LEU A 152 2.73 -1.50 -25.08
C LEU A 152 3.38 -0.28 -24.42
N PRO A 153 3.44 0.89 -25.07
CA PRO A 153 3.80 2.14 -24.39
C PRO A 153 2.83 2.41 -23.23
N ALA A 154 3.35 2.76 -22.05
CA ALA A 154 2.50 2.87 -20.85
C ALA A 154 1.47 3.99 -20.97
N VAL A 155 1.87 5.18 -21.42
CA VAL A 155 1.02 6.39 -21.47
C VAL A 155 -0.32 6.15 -22.20
N PRO A 156 -0.35 5.71 -23.48
CA PRO A 156 -1.62 5.51 -24.19
C PRO A 156 -2.43 4.31 -23.66
N ALA A 157 -1.79 3.31 -23.04
CA ALA A 157 -2.48 2.13 -22.52
C ALA A 157 -2.92 2.28 -21.05
N PHE A 158 -2.54 3.37 -20.36
CA PHE A 158 -2.70 3.49 -18.92
C PHE A 158 -4.15 3.65 -18.47
N GLU A 159 -4.97 4.37 -19.22
CA GLU A 159 -6.38 4.57 -18.87
C GLU A 159 -7.13 3.25 -18.77
N GLU A 160 -7.02 2.41 -19.80
CA GLU A 160 -7.63 1.09 -19.80
C GLU A 160 -7.03 0.21 -18.70
N PHE A 161 -5.71 0.18 -18.56
CA PHE A 161 -5.03 -0.56 -17.50
C PHE A 161 -5.59 -0.19 -16.12
N TYR A 162 -5.66 1.10 -15.83
CA TYR A 162 -6.04 1.58 -14.52
C TYR A 162 -7.51 1.29 -14.22
N GLY A 163 -8.40 1.55 -15.19
CA GLY A 163 -9.85 1.41 -15.04
C GLY A 163 -10.33 -0.04 -15.03
N ARG A 164 -9.80 -0.89 -15.93
CA ARG A 164 -10.28 -2.26 -16.13
C ARG A 164 -9.44 -3.34 -15.47
N PHE A 165 -8.16 -3.08 -15.18
CA PHE A 165 -7.28 -4.10 -14.62
C PHE A 165 -6.92 -3.78 -13.16
N TYR A 166 -6.25 -2.65 -12.92
CA TYR A 166 -5.70 -2.32 -11.61
C TYR A 166 -6.78 -2.08 -10.55
N LEU A 167 -7.67 -1.11 -10.77
CA LEU A 167 -8.66 -0.72 -9.76
C LEU A 167 -9.60 -1.88 -9.38
N PRO A 168 -10.23 -2.61 -10.33
CA PRO A 168 -11.14 -3.69 -9.99
C PRO A 168 -10.42 -4.81 -9.23
N SER A 169 -9.23 -5.19 -9.69
CA SER A 169 -8.41 -6.23 -9.05
C SER A 169 -8.05 -5.91 -7.61
N MET A 170 -7.58 -4.69 -7.35
CA MET A 170 -7.18 -4.29 -6.01
C MET A 170 -8.38 -4.18 -5.08
N ARG A 171 -9.51 -3.62 -5.54
CA ARG A 171 -10.75 -3.55 -4.76
C ARG A 171 -11.28 -4.94 -4.43
N LYS A 172 -11.31 -5.84 -5.40
CA LYS A 172 -11.78 -7.21 -5.20
C LYS A 172 -10.91 -7.97 -4.20
N ARG A 173 -9.59 -7.89 -4.34
CA ARG A 173 -8.65 -8.67 -3.50
C ARG A 173 -8.47 -8.11 -2.10
N HIS A 174 -8.46 -6.80 -1.96
CA HIS A 174 -8.10 -6.14 -0.69
C HIS A 174 -9.25 -5.39 -0.04
N GLY A 175 -10.40 -5.23 -0.71
CA GLY A 175 -11.58 -4.57 -0.16
C GLY A 175 -11.26 -3.17 0.35
N GLU A 176 -11.67 -2.89 1.60
CA GLU A 176 -11.42 -1.62 2.28
C GLU A 176 -9.94 -1.39 2.65
N ASP A 177 -9.15 -2.46 2.72
CA ASP A 177 -7.71 -2.40 3.02
C ASP A 177 -6.88 -2.05 1.77
N ALA A 178 -7.51 -1.92 0.59
CA ALA A 178 -6.81 -1.62 -0.66
C ALA A 178 -6.09 -0.26 -0.61
N TYR A 179 -4.76 -0.26 -0.78
CA TYR A 179 -4.02 0.99 -0.97
C TYR A 179 -4.11 1.47 -2.43
N LEU A 180 -5.15 2.23 -2.72
CA LEU A 180 -5.35 2.84 -4.03
C LEU A 180 -4.80 4.26 -4.06
N HIS A 181 -3.94 4.53 -5.02
CA HIS A 181 -3.65 5.90 -5.45
C HIS A 181 -4.74 6.37 -6.42
N GLY A 182 -4.84 7.67 -6.68
CA GLY A 182 -5.76 8.19 -7.70
C GLY A 182 -5.16 8.12 -9.11
N PHE A 183 -6.00 8.11 -10.14
CA PHE A 183 -5.58 7.99 -11.54
C PHE A 183 -4.48 8.97 -11.91
N ASN A 184 -4.74 10.28 -11.77
CA ASN A 184 -3.76 11.33 -12.09
C ASN A 184 -2.46 11.19 -11.27
N ALA A 185 -2.56 10.74 -10.03
CA ALA A 185 -1.38 10.58 -9.18
C ALA A 185 -0.48 9.41 -9.64
N GLU A 186 -1.04 8.39 -10.29
CA GLU A 186 -0.26 7.30 -10.87
C GLU A 186 0.16 7.61 -12.31
N PHE A 187 -0.73 8.17 -13.11
CA PHE A 187 -0.45 8.57 -14.50
C PHE A 187 0.70 9.57 -14.58
N ASN A 188 0.73 10.58 -13.71
CA ASN A 188 1.80 11.59 -13.69
C ASN A 188 3.17 11.05 -13.23
N LYS A 189 3.26 9.79 -12.78
CA LYS A 189 4.53 9.13 -12.45
C LYS A 189 5.14 8.39 -13.64
N LEU A 190 4.38 8.23 -14.74
CA LEU A 190 4.85 7.49 -15.89
C LEU A 190 5.93 8.27 -16.63
N GLY A 191 7.04 7.59 -16.91
CA GLY A 191 8.09 8.05 -17.80
C GLY A 191 7.77 7.75 -19.27
N PRO A 192 8.47 8.40 -20.22
CA PRO A 192 8.34 8.11 -21.65
C PRO A 192 8.83 6.70 -22.03
N SER A 193 9.73 6.10 -21.25
CA SER A 193 10.26 4.74 -21.42
C SER A 193 9.44 3.67 -20.69
N ASP A 194 8.45 4.06 -19.88
CA ASP A 194 7.62 3.10 -19.16
C ASP A 194 6.73 2.32 -20.13
N VAL A 195 6.55 1.03 -19.84
CA VAL A 195 5.74 0.13 -20.65
C VAL A 195 4.66 -0.57 -19.84
N ILE A 196 3.61 -1.01 -20.53
CA ILE A 196 2.62 -1.94 -20.00
C ILE A 196 2.83 -3.28 -20.71
N LEU A 197 3.09 -4.31 -19.92
CA LEU A 197 3.08 -5.70 -20.38
C LEU A 197 1.66 -6.25 -20.24
N GLU A 198 1.10 -6.75 -21.33
CA GLU A 198 -0.16 -7.47 -21.38
C GLU A 198 0.06 -8.97 -21.33
N VAL A 199 -0.73 -9.67 -20.52
CA VAL A 199 -0.89 -11.13 -20.57
C VAL A 199 -2.17 -11.44 -21.32
N ARG A 200 -2.05 -12.25 -22.37
CA ARG A 200 -3.16 -12.66 -23.24
C ARG A 200 -3.41 -14.15 -23.13
N ALA A 201 -4.66 -14.51 -22.86
CA ALA A 201 -5.20 -15.83 -23.18
C ALA A 201 -5.53 -15.89 -24.68
N PRO A 202 -5.82 -17.08 -25.27
CA PRO A 202 -6.07 -17.20 -26.71
C PRO A 202 -7.08 -16.19 -27.29
N ASN A 203 -8.09 -15.79 -26.51
CA ASN A 203 -9.19 -14.94 -26.98
C ASN A 203 -9.29 -13.57 -26.28
N ALA A 204 -8.42 -13.26 -25.33
CA ALA A 204 -8.57 -12.03 -24.53
C ALA A 204 -7.29 -11.58 -23.82
N CYS A 205 -7.14 -10.27 -23.64
CA CYS A 205 -6.21 -9.70 -22.66
C CYS A 205 -6.78 -9.91 -21.26
N VAL A 206 -6.04 -10.62 -20.40
CA VAL A 206 -6.50 -11.06 -19.08
C VAL A 206 -5.72 -10.45 -17.93
N GLY A 207 -4.52 -9.92 -18.18
CA GLY A 207 -3.69 -9.28 -17.17
C GLY A 207 -2.84 -8.16 -17.77
N LYS A 208 -2.51 -7.18 -16.95
CA LYS A 208 -1.60 -6.10 -17.32
C LYS A 208 -0.70 -5.73 -16.14
N VAL A 209 0.53 -5.33 -16.42
CA VAL A 209 1.48 -4.80 -15.43
C VAL A 209 2.23 -3.61 -16.02
N VAL A 210 2.39 -2.56 -15.21
CA VAL A 210 3.22 -1.39 -15.52
C VAL A 210 4.65 -1.69 -15.09
N ILE A 211 5.58 -1.61 -16.04
CA ILE A 211 7.02 -1.76 -15.84
C ILE A 211 7.65 -0.37 -16.02
N CYS A 212 8.37 0.07 -14.99
CA CYS A 212 9.11 1.33 -15.00
C CYS A 212 10.61 1.05 -14.99
N GLU A 213 11.40 1.87 -15.65
CA GLU A 213 12.86 1.86 -15.49
C GLU A 213 13.23 2.34 -14.08
N GLU A 214 14.21 1.68 -13.46
CA GLU A 214 14.71 2.05 -12.14
C GLU A 214 16.20 1.72 -12.01
N GLY A 215 17.06 2.73 -12.21
CA GLY A 215 18.51 2.57 -12.12
C GLY A 215 19.05 1.67 -13.23
N ASP A 216 19.70 0.57 -12.84
CA ASP A 216 20.24 -0.46 -13.73
C ASP A 216 19.25 -1.62 -14.00
N GLY A 217 18.00 -1.49 -13.55
CA GLY A 217 16.98 -2.51 -13.69
C GLY A 217 15.60 -1.96 -14.00
N VAL A 218 14.60 -2.82 -13.78
CA VAL A 218 13.19 -2.50 -13.99
C VAL A 218 12.39 -2.80 -12.72
N ARG A 219 11.32 -2.03 -12.53
CA ARG A 219 10.39 -2.17 -11.41
C ARG A 219 9.00 -2.48 -11.92
N MET A 220 8.42 -3.58 -11.45
CA MET A 220 6.97 -3.80 -11.54
C MET A 220 6.26 -2.82 -10.61
N SER A 221 5.62 -1.80 -11.19
CA SER A 221 5.00 -0.72 -10.41
C SER A 221 3.61 -1.10 -9.92
N ARG A 222 2.75 -1.56 -10.84
CA ARG A 222 1.35 -1.89 -10.59
C ARG A 222 0.94 -3.04 -11.48
N LEU A 223 0.08 -3.93 -10.99
CA LEU A 223 -0.47 -5.02 -11.78
C LEU A 223 -1.97 -5.19 -11.51
N GLY A 224 -2.67 -5.79 -12.45
CA GLY A 224 -4.08 -6.12 -12.32
C GLY A 224 -4.51 -7.14 -13.37
N TRP A 225 -5.65 -7.78 -13.12
CA TRP A 225 -6.33 -8.67 -14.04
C TRP A 225 -7.70 -8.13 -14.41
N LEU A 226 -8.21 -8.61 -15.55
CA LEU A 226 -9.40 -8.06 -16.17
C LEU A 226 -10.61 -8.07 -15.23
N ASP A 227 -11.16 -6.89 -14.98
CA ASP A 227 -12.35 -6.59 -14.20
C ASP A 227 -12.38 -7.24 -12.80
N GLY A 228 -11.21 -7.60 -12.26
CA GLY A 228 -11.10 -8.27 -10.96
C GLY A 228 -11.71 -9.69 -10.94
N ARG A 229 -11.89 -10.31 -12.10
CA ARG A 229 -12.54 -11.63 -12.24
C ARG A 229 -11.80 -12.78 -11.56
N ASP A 230 -12.51 -13.55 -10.74
CA ASP A 230 -11.94 -14.66 -9.97
C ASP A 230 -11.52 -15.85 -10.86
N ASP A 231 -12.24 -16.12 -11.95
CA ASP A 231 -11.90 -17.20 -12.89
C ASP A 231 -10.56 -16.95 -13.60
N ILE A 232 -10.22 -15.69 -13.86
CA ILE A 232 -8.94 -15.28 -14.41
C ILE A 232 -7.84 -15.36 -13.35
N TYR A 233 -8.13 -14.92 -12.12
CA TYR A 233 -7.19 -14.99 -11.01
C TYR A 233 -6.76 -16.44 -10.71
N GLN A 234 -7.72 -17.36 -10.62
CA GLN A 234 -7.49 -18.77 -10.31
C GLN A 234 -6.67 -19.48 -11.41
N LYS A 235 -6.73 -19.01 -12.65
CA LYS A 235 -5.92 -19.51 -13.78
C LYS A 235 -4.48 -19.02 -13.78
N SER A 236 -3.98 -18.47 -12.67
CA SER A 236 -2.57 -18.09 -12.49
C SER A 236 -2.11 -16.93 -13.37
N VAL A 237 -3.00 -16.00 -13.73
CA VAL A 237 -2.65 -14.76 -14.45
C VAL A 237 -1.55 -13.97 -13.73
N LEU A 238 -1.55 -13.95 -12.39
CA LEU A 238 -0.51 -13.26 -11.63
C LEU A 238 0.85 -13.92 -11.81
N GLY A 239 0.88 -15.26 -11.85
CA GLY A 239 2.09 -15.99 -12.18
C GLY A 239 2.61 -15.57 -13.56
N ALA A 240 1.74 -15.51 -14.57
CA ALA A 240 2.10 -15.06 -15.91
C ALA A 240 2.68 -13.63 -15.90
N LEU A 241 2.04 -12.70 -15.19
CA LEU A 241 2.53 -11.32 -15.05
C LEU A 241 3.93 -11.28 -14.42
N TYR A 242 4.18 -12.04 -13.35
CA TYR A 242 5.51 -12.10 -12.74
C TYR A 242 6.55 -12.73 -13.68
N TRP A 243 6.23 -13.87 -14.30
CA TRP A 243 7.18 -14.61 -15.12
C TRP A 243 7.53 -13.91 -16.44
N PHE A 244 6.58 -13.20 -17.05
CA PHE A 244 6.82 -12.42 -18.26
C PHE A 244 7.50 -11.08 -18.00
N SER A 245 7.46 -10.57 -16.76
CA SER A 245 8.16 -9.33 -16.37
C SER A 245 9.63 -9.53 -16.00
N MET A 246 10.06 -10.79 -15.84
CA MET A 246 11.44 -11.20 -15.54
C MET A 246 12.10 -11.78 -16.78
#